data_AF-A0A0P7Z7X8-F1
#
_entry.id   AF-A0A0P7Z7X8-F1
#
_cell.length_a   1.000
_cell.length_b   1.000
_cell.length_c   1.000
_cell.angle_alpha   90.00
_cell.angle_beta   90.00
_cell.angle_gamma   90.00
#
_symmetry.space_group_name_H-M   'P 1'
#
loop_
_entity.id
_entity.type
_entity.pdbx_description
1 polymer ?
#
loop_
_entity_poly.entity_id
_entity_poly.type
_entity_poly.pdbx_seq_one_letter_code
_entity_poly.pdbx_strand_id
1 'polypeptide(L)'
;MNTALRLAALSTLAISSFGATFTPQPAQAALFGEQAVEQQDFIAVAAPVGNSGRHQLLVLEQQSDRRDCWAENGSTVEPLLLDFDFTGICGRFTDSNGYSIRTAGEDLGMQYRLQVVRQGDDLVLQGTTLRGNQPSLELGRAPYRNDFVRIDLNDGWDFAKRTYQGRTLGHVYLSNPSELSALIHDSDNDSSTVADRPSTPSRPSEDKNPSQPSQPSQPSQDQDWRDEIELTQDQEREIESIRQSYLAENGRLDNELSQARQELQEMMIGDASTRQIRRQRNTVERLRQRMNDNRFSSMMEIRQVMSAQQRTAFADVMDLDNQLADADEIITMLLR
;
A
#
# COMPACT_ATOMS: atom_id res chain seq x y z
N MET A 1 91.64 -12.87 22.65
CA MET A 1 90.87 -14.08 22.29
C MET A 1 89.90 -14.39 23.41
N ASN A 2 88.64 -14.56 23.00
CA ASN A 2 87.50 -15.22 23.65
C ASN A 2 86.76 -14.58 24.84
N THR A 3 85.52 -14.27 24.50
CA THR A 3 84.33 -13.80 25.21
C THR A 3 83.81 -14.76 26.28
N ALA A 4 83.17 -14.22 27.31
CA ALA A 4 82.16 -14.91 28.12
C ALA A 4 80.84 -14.12 28.06
N LEU A 5 79.80 -14.80 27.58
CA LEU A 5 78.39 -14.36 27.48
C LEU A 5 77.78 -14.00 28.84
N ARG A 6 76.85 -13.03 28.88
CA ARG A 6 75.57 -13.16 29.61
C ARG A 6 74.39 -12.43 28.93
N LEU A 7 73.41 -13.26 28.58
CA LEU A 7 71.98 -13.11 28.28
C LEU A 7 71.32 -11.71 28.24
N ALA A 8 70.70 -11.41 27.10
CA ALA A 8 69.58 -10.48 26.97
C ALA A 8 68.26 -11.28 26.90
N ALA A 9 67.31 -10.92 27.76
CA ALA A 9 65.95 -11.47 27.75
C ALA A 9 65.12 -10.79 26.64
N LEU A 10 64.59 -11.58 25.70
CA LEU A 10 63.63 -11.13 24.70
C LEU A 10 62.21 -11.30 25.28
N SER A 11 61.59 -10.18 25.64
CA SER A 11 60.16 -10.10 25.94
C SER A 11 59.38 -9.87 24.64
N THR A 12 58.80 -10.94 24.11
CA THR A 12 57.90 -10.93 22.94
C THR A 12 56.57 -10.31 23.33
N LEU A 13 56.29 -9.08 22.89
CA LEU A 13 54.96 -8.47 22.93
C LEU A 13 54.13 -9.03 21.76
N ALA A 14 53.22 -9.95 22.06
CA ALA A 14 52.17 -10.36 21.13
C ALA A 14 51.11 -9.25 21.05
N ILE A 15 51.13 -8.49 19.95
CA ILE A 15 50.07 -7.53 19.63
C ILE A 15 48.96 -8.31 18.93
N SER A 16 47.92 -8.67 19.67
CA SER A 16 46.70 -9.26 19.14
C SER A 16 45.89 -8.19 18.43
N SER A 17 46.08 -8.05 17.13
CA SER A 17 45.21 -7.27 16.25
C SER A 17 43.87 -8.00 16.07
N PHE A 18 42.86 -7.63 16.84
CA PHE A 18 41.47 -7.92 16.49
C PHE A 18 41.10 -7.08 15.26
N GLY A 19 41.28 -7.66 14.07
CA GLY A 19 40.73 -7.12 12.84
C GLY A 19 39.22 -7.34 12.82
N ALA A 20 38.44 -6.34 13.24
CA ALA A 20 37.04 -6.26 12.86
C ALA A 20 36.99 -5.94 11.36
N THR A 21 36.82 -6.98 10.54
CA THR A 21 36.44 -6.81 9.13
C THR A 21 35.02 -6.27 9.09
N PHE A 22 34.88 -4.95 9.11
CA PHE A 22 33.65 -4.30 8.66
C PHE A 22 33.55 -4.55 7.16
N THR A 23 32.81 -5.59 6.77
CA THR A 23 32.30 -5.68 5.40
C THR A 23 31.24 -4.62 5.26
N PRO A 24 31.44 -3.55 4.46
CA PRO A 24 30.36 -2.61 4.18
C PRO A 24 29.25 -3.40 3.48
N GLN A 25 28.11 -3.58 4.16
CA GLN A 25 26.90 -4.00 3.47
C GLN A 25 26.56 -2.93 2.44
N PRO A 26 26.26 -3.29 1.18
CA PRO A 26 25.71 -2.34 0.25
C PRO A 26 24.36 -1.88 0.83
N ALA A 27 24.31 -0.66 1.36
CA ALA A 27 23.05 0.01 1.64
C ALA A 27 22.43 0.33 0.28
N GLN A 28 21.53 -0.52 -0.20
CA GLN A 28 20.68 -0.16 -1.34
C GLN A 28 19.87 1.06 -0.91
N ALA A 29 20.06 2.16 -1.64
CA ALA A 29 19.42 3.45 -1.42
C ALA A 29 17.94 3.44 -1.86
N ALA A 30 17.18 2.42 -1.45
CA ALA A 30 15.73 2.50 -1.48
C ALA A 30 15.29 3.38 -0.31
N LEU A 31 14.61 4.49 -0.59
CA LEU A 31 14.10 5.40 0.44
C LEU A 31 13.20 4.65 1.44
N PHE A 32 12.48 3.65 0.96
CA PHE A 32 11.61 2.77 1.74
C PHE A 32 12.17 1.35 1.81
N GLY A 33 12.15 0.80 3.02
CA GLY A 33 12.42 -0.61 3.28
C GLY A 33 11.12 -1.42 3.29
N GLU A 34 11.25 -2.68 3.71
CA GLU A 34 10.11 -3.57 3.95
C GLU A 34 10.32 -4.37 5.23
N GLN A 35 9.23 -4.88 5.79
CA GLN A 35 9.22 -5.81 6.90
C GLN A 35 8.30 -6.98 6.55
N ALA A 36 8.80 -8.20 6.74
CA ALA A 36 7.99 -9.41 6.59
C ALA A 36 6.80 -9.38 7.57
N VAL A 37 5.67 -9.93 7.14
CA VAL A 37 4.47 -10.08 7.95
C VAL A 37 4.09 -11.55 8.10
N GLU A 38 3.26 -11.84 9.09
CA GLU A 38 2.59 -13.12 9.26
C GLU A 38 1.61 -13.33 8.11
N GLN A 39 1.87 -14.30 7.23
CA GLN A 39 1.12 -14.44 5.97
C GLN A 39 -0.34 -14.83 6.20
N GLN A 40 -0.64 -15.55 7.28
CA GLN A 40 -2.01 -15.93 7.67
C GLN A 40 -2.89 -14.72 8.01
N ASP A 41 -2.28 -13.58 8.33
CA ASP A 41 -3.00 -12.35 8.64
C ASP A 41 -3.34 -11.57 7.37
N PHE A 42 -2.95 -12.04 6.18
CA PHE A 42 -3.21 -11.36 4.91
C PHE A 42 -3.85 -12.29 3.88
N ILE A 43 -4.78 -11.74 3.09
CA ILE A 43 -5.29 -12.42 1.90
C ILE A 43 -5.38 -11.48 0.71
N ALA A 44 -5.07 -11.99 -0.48
CA ALA A 44 -5.40 -11.35 -1.74
C ALA A 44 -6.77 -11.87 -2.21
N VAL A 45 -7.65 -10.95 -2.57
CA VAL A 45 -9.03 -11.24 -2.96
C VAL A 45 -9.28 -10.62 -4.33
N ALA A 46 -9.80 -11.43 -5.25
CA ALA A 46 -10.44 -10.94 -6.46
C ALA A 46 -11.84 -10.47 -6.07
N ALA A 47 -12.04 -9.16 -5.92
CA ALA A 47 -13.34 -8.57 -5.60
C ALA A 47 -14.10 -8.23 -6.90
N PRO A 48 -15.37 -8.64 -7.05
CA PRO A 48 -16.14 -8.41 -8.27
C PRO A 48 -16.47 -6.91 -8.42
N VAL A 49 -16.37 -6.40 -9.65
CA VAL A 49 -16.71 -5.01 -9.99
C VAL A 49 -18.14 -4.95 -10.53
N GLY A 50 -19.09 -4.69 -9.64
CA GLY A 50 -20.52 -4.73 -9.95
C GLY A 50 -20.91 -6.05 -10.60
N ASN A 51 -21.77 -6.00 -11.63
CA ASN A 51 -22.18 -7.17 -12.40
C ASN A 51 -21.39 -7.33 -13.72
N SER A 52 -20.17 -6.79 -13.81
CA SER A 52 -19.42 -6.76 -15.07
C SER A 52 -18.67 -8.06 -15.39
N GLY A 53 -18.60 -9.01 -14.45
CA GLY A 53 -17.77 -10.21 -14.58
C GLY A 53 -16.26 -9.92 -14.50
N ARG A 54 -15.88 -8.68 -14.20
CA ARG A 54 -14.49 -8.26 -13.95
C ARG A 54 -14.23 -8.19 -12.45
N HIS A 55 -12.95 -8.29 -12.10
CA HIS A 55 -12.50 -8.23 -10.71
C HIS A 55 -11.43 -7.17 -10.54
N GLN A 56 -11.34 -6.64 -9.33
CA GLN A 56 -10.23 -5.82 -8.86
C GLN A 56 -9.52 -6.53 -7.71
N LEU A 57 -8.25 -6.20 -7.49
CA LEU A 57 -7.54 -6.70 -6.31
C LEU A 57 -8.05 -5.97 -5.07
N LEU A 58 -8.33 -6.75 -4.04
CA LEU A 58 -8.57 -6.31 -2.67
C LEU A 58 -7.59 -7.10 -1.79
N VAL A 59 -6.74 -6.41 -1.03
CA VAL A 59 -5.95 -7.06 0.02
C VAL A 59 -6.61 -6.76 1.36
N LEU A 60 -6.81 -7.80 2.16
CA LEU A 60 -7.30 -7.70 3.53
C LEU A 60 -6.19 -8.10 4.50
N GLU A 61 -6.16 -7.43 5.65
CA GLU A 61 -5.24 -7.70 6.75
C GLU A 61 -6.04 -7.89 8.05
N GLN A 62 -5.69 -8.91 8.83
CA GLN A 62 -6.17 -9.12 10.20
C GLN A 62 -5.17 -8.45 11.15
N GLN A 63 -5.54 -7.30 11.72
CA GLN A 63 -4.66 -6.55 12.63
C GLN A 63 -4.89 -6.92 14.10
N SER A 64 -6.06 -7.49 14.42
CA SER A 64 -6.44 -7.86 15.78
C SER A 64 -7.48 -8.98 15.80
N ASP A 65 -7.39 -9.91 16.74
CA ASP A 65 -8.34 -11.02 16.91
C ASP A 65 -9.69 -10.61 17.56
N ARG A 66 -9.99 -9.31 17.68
CA ARG A 66 -11.27 -8.84 18.25
C ARG A 66 -12.47 -9.29 17.42
N ARG A 67 -12.30 -9.34 16.10
CA ARG A 67 -13.31 -9.81 15.14
C ARG A 67 -12.64 -10.21 13.84
N ASP A 68 -13.11 -11.30 13.24
CA ASP A 68 -12.61 -11.76 11.96
C ASP A 68 -12.93 -10.75 10.85
N CYS A 69 -11.91 -10.42 10.05
CA CYS A 69 -12.03 -9.48 8.94
C CYS A 69 -12.64 -10.11 7.69
N TRP A 70 -12.51 -11.44 7.56
CA TRP A 70 -13.11 -12.23 6.51
C TRP A 70 -13.44 -13.64 7.01
N ALA A 71 -14.29 -14.35 6.26
CA ALA A 71 -14.46 -15.80 6.37
C ALA A 71 -14.24 -16.46 5.01
N GLU A 72 -13.87 -17.73 5.00
CA GLU A 72 -13.63 -18.50 3.78
C GLU A 72 -14.58 -19.70 3.68
N ASN A 73 -15.10 -19.94 2.48
CA ASN A 73 -15.85 -21.15 2.14
C ASN A 73 -15.33 -21.71 0.81
N GLY A 74 -14.39 -22.65 0.90
CA GLY A 74 -13.62 -23.08 -0.28
C GLY A 74 -12.80 -21.91 -0.81
N SER A 75 -12.98 -21.56 -2.09
CA SER A 75 -12.30 -20.41 -2.70
C SER A 75 -13.04 -19.08 -2.52
N THR A 76 -14.29 -19.10 -2.06
CA THR A 76 -15.09 -17.88 -1.86
C THR A 76 -14.72 -17.21 -0.55
N VAL A 77 -14.56 -15.89 -0.58
CA VAL A 77 -14.24 -15.06 0.58
C VAL A 77 -15.44 -14.20 0.93
N GLU A 78 -15.86 -14.22 2.19
CA GLU A 78 -16.88 -13.32 2.72
C GLU A 78 -16.17 -12.16 3.46
N PRO A 79 -16.19 -10.91 2.95
CA PRO A 79 -15.55 -9.78 3.60
C PRO A 79 -16.38 -9.24 4.77
N LEU A 80 -16.23 -9.87 5.95
CA LEU A 80 -16.95 -9.53 7.19
C LEU A 80 -16.73 -8.09 7.67
N LEU A 81 -15.58 -7.48 7.33
CA LEU A 81 -15.24 -6.10 7.67
C LEU A 81 -16.26 -5.05 7.17
N LEU A 82 -17.17 -5.42 6.26
CA LEU A 82 -18.22 -4.52 5.77
C LEU A 82 -19.38 -4.35 6.76
N ASP A 83 -19.47 -5.21 7.78
CA ASP A 83 -20.58 -5.25 8.73
C ASP A 83 -20.28 -4.57 10.07
N PHE A 84 -19.11 -3.93 10.21
CA PHE A 84 -18.69 -3.25 11.43
C PHE A 84 -17.65 -2.17 11.18
N ASP A 85 -17.39 -1.35 12.20
CA ASP A 85 -16.24 -0.46 12.21
C ASP A 85 -14.96 -1.27 12.37
N PHE A 86 -14.25 -1.45 11.26
CA PHE A 86 -13.06 -2.26 11.18
C PHE A 86 -11.78 -1.53 11.62
N THR A 87 -11.88 -0.28 12.08
CA THR A 87 -10.72 0.55 12.48
C THR A 87 -9.90 -0.12 13.57
N GLY A 88 -8.60 -0.32 13.31
CA GLY A 88 -7.68 -1.00 14.24
C GLY A 88 -7.96 -2.50 14.44
N ILE A 89 -8.81 -3.09 13.59
CA ILE A 89 -9.13 -4.53 13.57
C ILE A 89 -8.72 -5.12 12.22
N CYS A 90 -9.02 -4.44 11.12
CA CYS A 90 -8.72 -4.88 9.77
C CYS A 90 -7.96 -3.81 8.98
N GLY A 91 -7.04 -4.25 8.13
CA GLY A 91 -6.54 -3.44 7.02
C GLY A 91 -7.33 -3.75 5.75
N ARG A 92 -7.61 -2.70 4.96
CA ARG A 92 -8.31 -2.82 3.67
C ARG A 92 -7.58 -2.02 2.60
N PHE A 93 -7.04 -2.70 1.59
CA PHE A 93 -6.26 -2.08 0.51
C PHE A 93 -6.89 -2.37 -0.85
N THR A 94 -7.29 -1.33 -1.57
CA THR A 94 -8.13 -1.45 -2.77
C THR A 94 -7.52 -0.89 -4.05
N ASP A 95 -6.37 -0.22 -3.94
CA ASP A 95 -5.73 0.44 -5.07
C ASP A 95 -4.20 0.53 -4.91
N SER A 96 -3.55 1.17 -5.89
CA SER A 96 -2.10 1.35 -5.94
C SER A 96 -1.51 2.22 -4.82
N ASN A 97 -2.34 2.91 -4.03
CA ASN A 97 -1.87 3.61 -2.83
C ASN A 97 -1.76 2.65 -1.65
N GLY A 98 -2.63 1.64 -1.59
CA GLY A 98 -2.63 0.62 -0.54
C GLY A 98 -1.64 -0.52 -0.78
N TYR A 99 -1.34 -0.84 -2.03
CA TYR A 99 -0.40 -1.91 -2.37
C TYR A 99 0.47 -1.62 -3.60
N SER A 100 1.64 -2.25 -3.67
CA SER A 100 2.49 -2.27 -4.88
C SER A 100 3.31 -3.56 -4.97
N ILE A 101 4.02 -3.71 -6.10
CA ILE A 101 4.94 -4.82 -6.33
C ILE A 101 6.32 -4.41 -5.85
N ARG A 102 7.03 -5.30 -5.16
CA ARG A 102 8.43 -5.12 -4.79
C ARG A 102 9.26 -6.33 -5.20
N THR A 103 10.42 -6.09 -5.82
CA THR A 103 11.32 -7.17 -6.26
C THR A 103 12.75 -6.84 -5.89
N ALA A 104 13.49 -7.76 -5.26
CA ALA A 104 14.90 -7.58 -4.90
C ALA A 104 15.21 -6.21 -4.22
N GLY A 105 14.28 -5.73 -3.38
CA GLY A 105 14.41 -4.45 -2.68
C GLY A 105 14.02 -3.20 -3.48
N GLU A 106 13.57 -3.34 -4.74
CA GLU A 106 13.07 -2.22 -5.57
C GLU A 106 11.53 -2.16 -5.54
N ASP A 107 10.98 -0.99 -5.20
CA ASP A 107 9.54 -0.72 -5.30
C ASP A 107 9.16 -0.40 -6.77
N LEU A 108 8.30 -1.24 -7.33
CA LEU A 108 7.88 -1.17 -8.72
C LEU A 108 6.54 -0.44 -8.91
N GLY A 109 5.97 0.20 -7.88
CA GLY A 109 4.67 0.87 -7.95
C GLY A 109 4.55 1.99 -9.00
N MET A 110 5.69 2.56 -9.43
CA MET A 110 5.74 3.54 -10.53
C MET A 110 5.96 2.93 -11.91
N GLN A 111 6.24 1.63 -11.99
CA GLN A 111 6.58 0.90 -13.20
C GLN A 111 5.45 -0.07 -13.59
N TYR A 112 4.82 -0.70 -12.60
CA TYR A 112 3.76 -1.69 -12.76
C TYR A 112 2.51 -1.29 -11.98
N ARG A 113 1.35 -1.68 -12.52
CA ARG A 113 0.08 -1.70 -11.79
C ARG A 113 -0.40 -3.14 -11.64
N LEU A 114 -0.94 -3.47 -10.47
CA LEU A 114 -1.58 -4.77 -10.24
C LEU A 114 -2.97 -4.78 -10.86
N GLN A 115 -3.29 -5.88 -11.56
CA GLN A 115 -4.59 -6.11 -12.18
C GLN A 115 -4.98 -7.58 -12.00
N VAL A 116 -6.27 -7.81 -11.77
CA VAL A 116 -6.85 -9.15 -11.86
C VAL A 116 -7.49 -9.28 -13.23
N VAL A 117 -7.01 -10.22 -14.04
CA VAL A 117 -7.51 -10.46 -15.39
C VAL A 117 -8.08 -11.87 -15.49
N ARG A 118 -9.19 -12.02 -16.21
CA ARG A 118 -9.76 -13.35 -16.48
C ARG A 118 -9.00 -14.01 -17.63
N GLN A 119 -8.48 -15.21 -17.40
CA GLN A 119 -7.84 -16.05 -18.40
C GLN A 119 -8.49 -17.44 -18.40
N GLY A 120 -9.35 -17.70 -19.38
CA GLY A 120 -10.12 -18.95 -19.41
C GLY A 120 -11.05 -19.08 -18.20
N ASP A 121 -10.86 -20.14 -17.43
CA ASP A 121 -11.62 -20.43 -16.20
C ASP A 121 -10.92 -19.93 -14.93
N ASP A 122 -9.83 -19.18 -15.08
CA ASP A 122 -9.05 -18.61 -13.99
C ASP A 122 -9.13 -17.07 -13.96
N LEU A 123 -8.89 -16.53 -12.78
CA LEU A 123 -8.52 -15.16 -12.52
C LEU A 123 -7.02 -15.14 -12.22
N VAL A 124 -6.29 -14.28 -12.91
CA VAL A 124 -4.84 -14.14 -12.78
C VAL A 124 -4.52 -12.77 -12.21
N LEU A 125 -3.82 -12.75 -11.07
CA LEU A 125 -3.25 -11.54 -10.52
C LEU A 125 -1.92 -11.27 -11.21
N GLN A 126 -1.83 -10.14 -11.92
CA GLN A 126 -0.64 -9.79 -12.67
C GLN A 126 -0.23 -8.32 -12.51
N GLY A 127 1.07 -8.08 -12.47
CA GLY A 127 1.68 -6.78 -12.68
C GLY A 127 1.70 -6.44 -14.16
N THR A 128 1.02 -5.38 -14.57
CA THR A 128 1.09 -4.86 -15.95
C THR A 128 1.87 -3.56 -15.98
N THR A 129 2.77 -3.45 -16.95
CA THR A 129 3.61 -2.26 -17.08
C THR A 129 2.79 -1.02 -17.42
N LEU A 130 3.16 0.11 -16.82
CA LEU A 130 2.65 1.44 -17.15
C LEU A 130 3.29 2.02 -18.42
N ARG A 131 4.38 1.42 -18.91
CA ARG A 131 5.11 1.81 -20.12
C ARG A 131 5.10 0.63 -21.09
N GLY A 132 4.50 0.79 -22.27
CA GLY A 132 4.07 -0.33 -23.12
C GLY A 132 5.12 -1.21 -23.80
N ASN A 133 6.12 -1.75 -23.09
CA ASN A 133 7.10 -2.68 -23.69
C ASN A 133 7.77 -3.66 -22.70
N GLN A 134 7.18 -3.91 -21.53
CA GLN A 134 7.63 -4.95 -20.60
C GLN A 134 6.55 -6.04 -20.46
N PRO A 135 6.95 -7.32 -20.30
CA PRO A 135 6.01 -8.41 -20.09
C PRO A 135 5.28 -8.27 -18.75
N SER A 136 4.11 -8.89 -18.65
CA SER A 136 3.38 -8.96 -17.40
C SER A 136 4.05 -9.91 -16.43
N LEU A 137 4.07 -9.56 -15.15
CA LEU A 137 4.48 -10.45 -14.07
C LEU A 137 3.24 -11.15 -13.54
N GLU A 138 3.25 -12.47 -13.43
CA GLU A 138 2.18 -13.20 -12.74
C GLU A 138 2.54 -13.39 -11.27
N LEU A 139 1.61 -13.04 -10.37
CA LEU A 139 1.81 -13.10 -8.93
C LEU A 139 0.90 -14.13 -8.25
N GLY A 140 -0.17 -14.57 -8.90
CA GLY A 140 -1.11 -15.51 -8.29
C GLY A 140 -2.32 -15.83 -9.16
N ARG A 141 -3.09 -16.84 -8.75
CA ARG A 141 -4.27 -17.32 -9.48
C ARG A 141 -5.44 -17.65 -8.54
N ALA A 142 -6.64 -17.63 -9.11
CA ALA A 142 -7.87 -18.07 -8.47
C ALA A 142 -8.81 -18.69 -9.49
N PRO A 143 -9.72 -19.60 -9.11
CA PRO A 143 -10.79 -20.03 -9.99
C PRO A 143 -11.76 -18.88 -10.28
N TYR A 144 -12.21 -18.76 -11.52
CA TYR A 144 -13.20 -17.75 -11.88
C TYR A 144 -14.55 -18.02 -11.21
N ARG A 145 -15.01 -17.05 -10.41
CA ARG A 145 -16.39 -16.92 -9.93
C ARG A 145 -16.77 -15.45 -9.98
N ASN A 146 -18.03 -15.13 -10.30
CA ASN A 146 -18.54 -13.75 -10.19
C ASN A 146 -18.91 -13.44 -8.73
N ASP A 147 -17.92 -13.58 -7.84
CA ASP A 147 -18.00 -13.39 -6.40
C ASP A 147 -16.62 -12.94 -5.89
N PHE A 148 -16.49 -12.68 -4.59
CA PHE A 148 -15.22 -12.49 -3.92
C PHE A 148 -14.48 -13.82 -3.82
N VAL A 149 -13.30 -13.92 -4.44
CA VAL A 149 -12.53 -15.18 -4.49
C VAL A 149 -11.12 -14.93 -3.97
N ARG A 150 -10.61 -15.84 -3.13
CA ARG A 150 -9.22 -15.81 -2.71
C ARG A 150 -8.30 -16.06 -3.91
N ILE A 151 -7.27 -15.23 -4.01
CA ILE A 151 -6.16 -15.41 -4.93
C ILE A 151 -5.02 -16.06 -4.14
N ASP A 152 -4.60 -17.22 -4.60
CA ASP A 152 -3.41 -17.88 -4.08
C ASP A 152 -2.19 -17.29 -4.80
N LEU A 153 -1.25 -16.75 -4.01
CA LEU A 153 0.00 -16.21 -4.54
C LEU A 153 0.90 -17.35 -5.02
N ASN A 154 1.59 -17.12 -6.13
CA ASN A 154 2.56 -18.05 -6.69
C ASN A 154 3.79 -18.14 -5.76
N ASP A 155 4.51 -19.27 -5.81
CA ASP A 155 5.70 -19.49 -5.00
C ASP A 155 6.70 -18.33 -5.11
N GLY A 156 7.19 -17.87 -3.95
CA GLY A 156 8.14 -16.77 -3.84
C GLY A 156 7.50 -15.38 -3.81
N TRP A 157 6.18 -15.26 -3.95
CA TRP A 157 5.44 -14.04 -3.67
C TRP A 157 4.83 -14.07 -2.28
N ASP A 158 5.24 -13.11 -1.45
CA ASP A 158 4.74 -12.96 -0.08
C ASP A 158 4.24 -11.54 0.17
N PHE A 159 3.36 -11.37 1.16
CA PHE A 159 3.03 -10.05 1.68
C PHE A 159 4.18 -9.51 2.53
N ALA A 160 4.42 -8.21 2.45
CA ALA A 160 5.29 -7.47 3.36
C ALA A 160 4.71 -6.08 3.60
N LYS A 161 5.11 -5.40 4.68
CA LYS A 161 4.73 -4.01 4.94
C LYS A 161 5.88 -3.08 4.60
N ARG A 162 5.57 -1.93 4.00
CA ARG A 162 6.54 -0.87 3.76
C ARG A 162 7.07 -0.33 5.08
N THR A 163 8.36 -0.02 5.12
CA THR A 163 8.98 0.65 6.27
C THR A 163 9.71 1.92 5.86
N TYR A 164 9.76 2.88 6.78
CA TYR A 164 10.59 4.08 6.66
C TYR A 164 11.29 4.34 7.99
N GLN A 165 12.62 4.39 7.98
CA GLN A 165 13.44 4.62 9.18
C GLN A 165 13.10 3.69 10.36
N GLY A 166 12.75 2.43 10.07
CA GLY A 166 12.40 1.41 11.07
C GLY A 166 10.96 1.47 11.58
N ARG A 167 10.11 2.37 11.06
CA ARG A 167 8.66 2.39 11.32
C ARG A 167 7.92 1.66 10.21
N THR A 168 6.96 0.83 10.58
CA THR A 168 6.02 0.18 9.66
C THR A 168 4.94 1.17 9.23
N LEU A 169 4.65 1.22 7.93
CA LEU A 169 3.65 2.10 7.31
C LEU A 169 2.42 1.29 6.88
N GLY A 170 1.36 1.97 6.42
CA GLY A 170 0.13 1.31 5.97
C GLY A 170 0.31 0.46 4.70
N HIS A 171 1.22 0.84 3.81
CA HIS A 171 1.36 0.25 2.47
C HIS A 171 1.83 -1.21 2.49
N VAL A 172 1.19 -2.05 1.66
CA VAL A 172 1.51 -3.47 1.52
C VAL A 172 2.29 -3.74 0.23
N TYR A 173 3.38 -4.47 0.34
CA TYR A 173 4.08 -5.04 -0.80
C TYR A 173 3.61 -6.45 -1.07
N LEU A 174 3.35 -6.75 -2.34
CA LEU A 174 3.50 -8.10 -2.87
C LEU A 174 4.96 -8.23 -3.29
N SER A 175 5.74 -8.91 -2.45
CA SER A 175 7.20 -8.90 -2.49
C SER A 175 7.74 -10.23 -3.00
N ASN A 176 8.79 -10.15 -3.82
CA ASN A 176 9.56 -11.30 -4.27
C ASN A 176 11.05 -11.02 -4.12
N PRO A 177 11.85 -11.93 -3.53
CA PRO A 177 13.28 -11.70 -3.35
C PRO A 177 14.09 -11.73 -4.65
N SER A 178 13.51 -12.28 -5.73
CA SER A 178 14.18 -12.41 -7.02
C SER A 178 14.22 -11.08 -7.77
N GLU A 179 15.28 -10.89 -8.57
CA GLU A 179 15.42 -9.75 -9.47
C GLU A 179 14.32 -9.75 -10.54
N LEU A 180 13.84 -8.56 -10.92
CA LEU A 180 12.77 -8.41 -11.91
C LEU A 180 13.09 -9.11 -13.23
N SER A 181 14.34 -9.06 -13.70
CA SER A 181 14.76 -9.73 -14.93
C SER A 181 14.64 -11.25 -14.86
N ALA A 182 14.89 -11.86 -13.69
CA ALA A 182 14.77 -13.30 -13.50
C ALA A 182 13.30 -13.73 -13.56
N LEU A 183 12.42 -12.99 -12.88
CA LEU A 183 10.97 -13.25 -12.88
C LEU A 183 10.35 -13.14 -14.28
N ILE A 184 10.85 -12.21 -15.10
CA ILE A 184 10.43 -12.08 -16.50
C ILE A 184 10.89 -13.27 -17.34
N HIS A 185 12.13 -13.71 -17.18
CA HIS A 185 12.67 -14.84 -17.96
C HIS A 185 12.00 -16.19 -17.62
N ASP A 186 11.63 -16.39 -16.36
CA ASP A 186 10.89 -17.59 -15.94
C ASP A 186 9.45 -17.56 -16.47
N SER A 187 8.82 -16.38 -16.52
CA SER A 187 7.48 -16.21 -17.12
C SER A 187 7.46 -16.52 -18.62
N ASP A 188 8.56 -16.26 -19.34
CA ASP A 188 8.70 -16.61 -20.77
C ASP A 188 8.97 -18.11 -21.00
N ASN A 189 9.64 -18.79 -20.05
CA ASN A 189 9.94 -20.22 -20.13
C ASN A 189 8.77 -21.11 -19.67
N ASP A 190 7.90 -20.62 -18.78
CA ASP A 190 6.79 -21.41 -18.23
C ASP A 190 5.50 -21.36 -19.06
N SER A 191 5.56 -20.82 -20.28
CA SER A 191 4.50 -21.01 -21.30
C SER A 191 4.38 -22.48 -21.78
N SER A 192 4.98 -23.44 -21.08
CA SER A 192 5.00 -24.86 -21.43
C SER A 192 5.12 -25.78 -20.20
N THR A 193 4.39 -25.56 -19.12
CA THR A 193 4.07 -26.65 -18.19
C THR A 193 2.60 -26.66 -17.77
N VAL A 194 1.85 -27.63 -18.29
CA VAL A 194 0.56 -28.05 -17.75
C VAL A 194 0.89 -28.85 -16.48
N ALA A 195 0.86 -28.21 -15.32
CA ALA A 195 1.06 -28.88 -14.05
C ALA A 195 -0.21 -29.63 -13.63
N ASP A 196 -0.01 -30.90 -13.26
CA ASP A 196 -1.04 -31.88 -12.94
C ASP A 196 -1.93 -31.49 -11.76
N ARG A 197 -3.22 -31.75 -11.98
CA ARG A 197 -4.34 -31.58 -11.05
C ARG A 197 -4.24 -32.55 -9.86
N PRO A 198 -4.12 -32.07 -8.59
CA PRO A 198 -4.34 -32.91 -7.43
C PRO A 198 -5.83 -33.24 -7.28
N SER A 199 -6.12 -34.52 -7.05
CA SER A 199 -7.48 -35.03 -6.85
C SER A 199 -7.96 -34.74 -5.42
N THR A 200 -9.17 -34.21 -5.32
CA THR A 200 -9.91 -33.94 -4.08
C THR A 200 -10.33 -35.24 -3.38
N PRO A 201 -10.07 -35.43 -2.08
CA PRO A 201 -10.74 -36.45 -1.28
C PRO A 201 -12.13 -35.94 -0.83
N SER A 202 -13.12 -36.83 -0.93
CA SER A 202 -14.51 -36.58 -0.57
C SER A 202 -14.74 -36.51 0.94
N ARG A 203 -15.65 -35.61 1.34
CA ARG A 203 -16.24 -35.42 2.67
C ARG A 203 -17.11 -36.62 3.11
N PRO A 204 -17.29 -36.82 4.42
CA PRO A 204 -18.63 -37.11 4.96
C PRO A 204 -19.08 -36.12 6.06
N SER A 205 -20.39 -35.95 6.13
CA SER A 205 -21.17 -34.97 6.90
C SER A 205 -21.51 -35.43 8.33
N GLU A 206 -21.65 -34.50 9.29
CA GLU A 206 -22.46 -34.60 10.54
C GLU A 206 -22.49 -33.19 11.20
N ASP A 207 -23.58 -32.41 11.26
CA ASP A 207 -24.88 -32.44 11.97
C ASP A 207 -24.88 -31.71 13.35
N LYS A 208 -25.91 -30.86 13.53
CA LYS A 208 -26.47 -30.19 14.73
C LYS A 208 -25.86 -28.93 15.40
N ASN A 209 -26.67 -27.86 15.33
CA ASN A 209 -26.82 -26.70 16.24
C ASN A 209 -27.31 -27.15 17.66
N PRO A 210 -27.15 -26.44 18.82
CA PRO A 210 -27.88 -25.17 19.14
C PRO A 210 -27.29 -24.15 20.19
N SER A 211 -27.64 -22.86 20.01
CA SER A 211 -28.09 -21.82 21.01
C SER A 211 -27.16 -21.03 21.98
N GLN A 212 -27.18 -19.67 21.80
CA GLN A 212 -27.19 -18.48 22.73
C GLN A 212 -26.10 -18.29 23.83
N PRO A 213 -25.74 -17.05 24.31
CA PRO A 213 -26.62 -15.91 24.64
C PRO A 213 -26.07 -14.46 24.41
N SER A 214 -26.94 -13.47 24.73
CA SER A 214 -26.78 -12.01 24.63
C SER A 214 -26.09 -11.34 25.84
N GLN A 215 -25.45 -10.17 25.61
CA GLN A 215 -25.12 -9.02 26.51
C GLN A 215 -23.63 -8.57 26.46
N PRO A 216 -23.22 -7.36 26.90
CA PRO A 216 -23.86 -6.02 26.91
C PRO A 216 -22.97 -4.91 26.28
N SER A 217 -23.56 -3.75 25.97
CA SER A 217 -22.89 -2.56 25.42
C SER A 217 -21.96 -1.85 26.44
N GLN A 218 -20.73 -1.51 26.04
CA GLN A 218 -19.87 -0.51 26.71
C GLN A 218 -19.10 0.35 25.66
N PRO A 219 -18.72 1.60 26.00
CA PRO A 219 -18.51 2.72 25.07
C PRO A 219 -17.14 2.67 24.34
N SER A 220 -17.11 3.17 23.10
CA SER A 220 -15.97 3.15 22.17
C SER A 220 -14.94 4.27 22.41
N GLN A 221 -13.69 3.97 22.07
CA GLN A 221 -12.53 4.87 22.08
C GLN A 221 -12.58 5.96 20.98
N ASP A 222 -13.69 6.10 20.24
CA ASP A 222 -13.87 7.13 19.20
C ASP A 222 -13.90 8.57 19.76
N GLN A 223 -14.02 8.70 21.08
CA GLN A 223 -13.95 9.97 21.79
C GLN A 223 -12.50 10.43 22.05
N ASP A 224 -11.52 9.52 22.05
CA ASP A 224 -10.19 9.77 22.67
C ASP A 224 -9.36 10.82 21.92
N TRP A 225 -9.37 10.81 20.58
CA TRP A 225 -8.60 11.81 19.79
C TRP A 225 -9.37 13.11 19.52
N ARG A 226 -10.72 13.07 19.52
CA ARG A 226 -11.56 14.28 19.39
C ARG A 226 -11.42 15.17 20.61
N ASP A 227 -11.30 14.56 21.78
CA ASP A 227 -11.05 15.25 23.04
C ASP A 227 -9.63 15.86 23.06
N GLU A 228 -8.65 15.26 22.36
CA GLU A 228 -7.29 15.80 22.21
C GLU A 228 -7.17 16.92 21.16
N ILE A 229 -8.01 16.91 20.13
CA ILE A 229 -8.13 17.98 19.10
C ILE A 229 -9.43 18.78 19.31
N GLU A 230 -9.81 19.03 20.56
CA GLU A 230 -10.99 19.86 20.84
C GLU A 230 -10.69 21.30 20.38
N LEU A 231 -11.37 21.75 19.33
CA LEU A 231 -11.21 23.09 18.77
C LEU A 231 -12.04 24.09 19.58
N THR A 232 -11.51 25.29 19.82
CA THR A 232 -12.31 26.38 20.38
C THR A 232 -13.24 26.95 19.32
N GLN A 233 -14.36 27.57 19.72
CA GLN A 233 -15.29 28.25 18.80
C GLN A 233 -14.63 29.35 17.94
N ASP A 234 -13.52 29.92 18.40
CA ASP A 234 -12.74 30.89 17.62
C ASP A 234 -11.92 30.17 16.54
N GLN A 235 -11.29 29.05 16.89
CA GLN A 235 -10.52 28.22 15.95
C GLN A 235 -11.43 27.60 14.87
N GLU A 236 -12.61 27.08 15.24
CA GLU A 236 -13.57 26.53 14.27
C GLU A 236 -14.00 27.58 13.23
N ARG A 237 -14.33 28.80 13.67
CA ARG A 237 -14.74 29.89 12.79
C ARG A 237 -13.63 30.31 11.83
N GLU A 238 -12.38 30.33 12.31
CA GLU A 238 -11.23 30.69 11.50
C GLU A 238 -10.90 29.59 10.47
N ILE A 239 -10.95 28.32 10.89
CA ILE A 239 -10.76 27.16 10.00
C ILE A 239 -11.83 27.10 8.91
N GLU A 240 -13.10 27.34 9.24
CA GLU A 240 -14.17 27.37 8.24
C GLU A 240 -13.96 28.51 7.23
N SER A 241 -13.52 29.69 7.68
CA SER A 241 -13.19 30.80 6.77
C SER A 241 -12.02 30.46 5.83
N ILE A 242 -10.98 29.81 6.34
CA ILE A 242 -9.85 29.34 5.52
C ILE A 242 -10.39 28.37 4.47
N ARG A 243 -11.17 27.37 4.88
CA ARG A 243 -11.72 26.35 3.99
C ARG A 243 -12.55 26.95 2.85
N GLN A 244 -13.45 27.89 3.17
CA GLN A 244 -14.26 28.58 2.18
C GLN A 244 -13.42 29.32 1.13
N SER A 245 -12.27 29.88 1.52
CA SER A 245 -11.39 30.56 0.57
C SER A 245 -10.74 29.59 -0.44
N TYR A 246 -10.40 28.38 0.00
CA TYR A 246 -9.77 27.35 -0.84
C TYR A 246 -10.77 26.54 -1.69
N LEU A 247 -12.05 26.44 -1.31
CA LEU A 247 -13.08 25.72 -2.05
C LEU A 247 -13.31 26.26 -3.48
N ALA A 248 -13.37 27.59 -3.62
CA ALA A 248 -13.59 28.23 -4.91
C ALA A 248 -12.42 27.99 -5.88
N GLU A 249 -11.19 28.04 -5.38
CA GLU A 249 -9.99 27.78 -6.17
C GLU A 249 -9.83 26.30 -6.53
N ASN A 250 -10.11 25.38 -5.60
CA ASN A 250 -10.11 23.95 -5.85
C ASN A 250 -11.08 23.57 -6.97
N GLY A 251 -12.33 24.05 -6.91
CA GLY A 251 -13.31 23.82 -7.98
C GLY A 251 -12.86 24.38 -9.34
N ARG A 252 -12.13 25.51 -9.35
CA ARG A 252 -11.56 26.07 -10.58
C ARG A 252 -10.46 25.18 -11.16
N LEU A 253 -9.52 24.73 -10.31
CA LEU A 253 -8.40 23.88 -10.72
C LEU A 253 -8.86 22.49 -11.19
N ASP A 254 -9.87 21.91 -10.55
CA ASP A 254 -10.47 20.63 -10.94
C ASP A 254 -11.09 20.70 -12.35
N ASN A 255 -11.82 21.78 -12.63
CA ASN A 255 -12.41 22.02 -13.95
C ASN A 255 -11.32 22.21 -15.02
N GLU A 256 -10.30 23.02 -14.75
CA GLU A 256 -9.16 23.23 -15.66
C GLU A 256 -8.41 21.94 -15.94
N LEU A 257 -8.15 21.11 -14.91
CA LEU A 257 -7.45 19.85 -15.06
C LEU A 257 -8.26 18.84 -15.87
N SER A 258 -9.57 18.77 -15.64
CA SER A 258 -10.48 17.90 -16.38
C SER A 258 -10.53 18.28 -17.86
N GLN A 259 -10.68 19.57 -18.17
CA GLN A 259 -10.65 20.08 -19.54
C GLN A 259 -9.31 19.82 -20.23
N ALA A 260 -8.19 20.09 -19.55
CA ALA A 260 -6.86 19.89 -20.12
C ALA A 260 -6.58 18.41 -20.44
N ARG A 261 -7.13 17.47 -19.64
CA ARG A 261 -7.06 16.02 -19.90
C ARG A 261 -7.90 15.62 -21.11
N GLN A 262 -9.11 16.16 -21.25
CA GLN A 262 -9.97 15.91 -22.41
C GLN A 262 -9.32 16.38 -23.71
N GLU A 263 -8.79 17.60 -23.73
CA GLU A 263 -8.04 18.12 -24.89
C GLU A 263 -6.81 17.27 -25.21
N LEU A 264 -6.07 16.81 -24.20
CA LEU A 264 -4.93 15.92 -24.42
C LEU A 264 -5.39 14.61 -25.07
N GLN A 265 -6.50 14.03 -24.61
CA GLN A 265 -7.08 12.82 -25.18
C GLN A 265 -7.53 13.03 -26.62
N GLU A 266 -8.20 14.14 -26.93
CA GLU A 266 -8.62 14.49 -28.30
C GLU A 266 -7.41 14.67 -29.22
N MET A 267 -6.36 15.36 -28.76
CA MET A 267 -5.12 15.52 -29.53
C MET A 267 -4.37 14.21 -29.76
N MET A 268 -4.54 13.21 -28.90
CA MET A 268 -3.97 11.87 -29.10
C MET A 268 -4.70 11.06 -30.18
N ILE A 269 -5.97 11.37 -30.44
CA ILE A 269 -6.82 10.69 -31.44
C ILE A 269 -6.77 11.44 -32.79
N GLY A 270 -6.63 12.76 -32.76
CA GLY A 270 -6.57 13.61 -33.95
C GLY A 270 -5.21 13.68 -34.64
N ASP A 271 -5.06 14.63 -35.55
CA ASP A 271 -3.84 14.89 -36.34
C ASP A 271 -2.87 15.88 -35.68
N ALA A 272 -3.02 16.12 -34.37
CA ALA A 272 -2.19 17.06 -33.63
C ALA A 272 -0.71 16.65 -33.66
N SER A 273 0.18 17.62 -33.82
CA SER A 273 1.61 17.35 -33.85
C SER A 273 2.12 16.90 -32.47
N THR A 274 3.18 16.08 -32.45
CA THR A 274 3.83 15.63 -31.21
C THR A 274 4.26 16.79 -30.31
N ARG A 275 4.60 17.97 -30.88
CA ARG A 275 4.95 19.17 -30.11
C ARG A 275 3.74 19.73 -29.36
N GLN A 276 2.55 19.73 -29.98
CA GLN A 276 1.30 20.17 -29.34
C GLN A 276 0.90 19.21 -28.22
N ILE A 277 0.97 17.90 -28.46
CA ILE A 277 0.68 16.87 -27.45
C ILE A 277 1.60 17.01 -26.23
N ARG A 278 2.92 17.16 -26.45
CA ARG A 278 3.88 17.38 -25.34
C ARG A 278 3.59 18.66 -24.56
N ARG A 279 3.23 19.75 -25.25
CA ARG A 279 2.86 21.00 -24.60
C ARG A 279 1.64 20.81 -23.71
N GLN A 280 0.61 20.12 -24.19
CA GLN A 280 -0.59 19.86 -23.40
C GLN A 280 -0.34 18.94 -22.22
N ARG A 281 0.46 17.89 -22.38
CA ARG A 281 0.91 17.04 -21.27
C ARG A 281 1.54 17.88 -20.15
N ASN A 282 2.40 18.83 -20.51
CA ASN A 282 3.04 19.72 -19.53
C ASN A 282 2.02 20.65 -18.84
N THR A 283 0.94 21.06 -19.54
CA THR A 283 -0.18 21.80 -18.93
C THR A 283 -0.89 20.95 -17.87
N VAL A 284 -1.19 19.69 -18.19
CA VAL A 284 -1.81 18.74 -17.24
C VAL A 284 -0.93 18.50 -16.01
N GLU A 285 0.38 18.31 -16.21
CA GLU A 285 1.33 18.14 -15.10
C GLU A 285 1.38 19.38 -14.19
N ARG A 286 1.39 20.59 -14.78
CA ARG A 286 1.39 21.84 -14.02
C ARG A 286 0.10 22.03 -13.22
N LEU A 287 -1.05 21.68 -13.79
CA LEU A 287 -2.34 21.77 -13.10
C LEU A 287 -2.42 20.78 -11.92
N ARG A 288 -1.90 19.57 -12.09
CA ARG A 288 -1.77 18.60 -10.98
C ARG A 288 -0.90 19.16 -9.85
N GLN A 289 0.25 19.73 -10.19
CA GLN A 289 1.13 20.32 -9.18
C GLN A 289 0.42 21.46 -8.43
N ARG A 290 -0.25 22.37 -9.15
CA ARG A 290 -0.99 23.48 -8.53
C ARG A 290 -2.09 23.02 -7.59
N MET A 291 -2.81 21.94 -7.93
CA MET A 291 -3.79 21.36 -7.02
C MET A 291 -3.17 20.84 -5.73
N ASN A 292 -2.04 20.14 -5.84
CA ASN A 292 -1.32 19.61 -4.67
C ASN A 292 -0.79 20.76 -3.80
N ASP A 293 -0.21 21.78 -4.42
CA ASP A 293 0.29 22.98 -3.73
C ASP A 293 -0.85 23.74 -3.03
N ASN A 294 -2.02 23.84 -3.68
CA ASN A 294 -3.19 24.53 -3.11
C ASN A 294 -3.74 23.80 -1.88
N ARG A 295 -3.87 22.47 -1.97
CA ARG A 295 -4.29 21.63 -0.84
C ARG A 295 -3.28 21.72 0.32
N PHE A 296 -1.98 21.77 0.02
CA PHE A 296 -0.94 21.89 1.05
C PHE A 296 -0.98 23.25 1.73
N SER A 297 -1.21 24.32 0.96
CA SER A 297 -1.38 25.67 1.51
C SER A 297 -2.57 25.74 2.46
N SER A 298 -3.74 25.19 2.07
CA SER A 298 -4.93 25.10 2.92
C SER A 298 -4.63 24.38 4.25
N MET A 299 -3.93 23.25 4.19
CA MET A 299 -3.49 22.53 5.39
C MET A 299 -2.61 23.41 6.29
N MET A 300 -1.61 24.06 5.71
CA MET A 300 -0.63 24.81 6.47
C MET A 300 -1.26 26.01 7.19
N GLU A 301 -2.29 26.62 6.60
CA GLU A 301 -3.08 27.67 7.24
C GLU A 301 -3.94 27.11 8.38
N ILE A 302 -4.64 26.00 8.16
CA ILE A 302 -5.45 25.37 9.23
C ILE A 302 -4.56 24.92 10.40
N ARG A 303 -3.36 24.38 10.10
CA ARG A 303 -2.35 24.06 11.11
C ARG A 303 -1.96 25.27 11.95
N GLN A 304 -1.88 26.47 11.38
CA GLN A 304 -1.48 27.68 12.11
C GLN A 304 -2.51 28.09 13.17
N VAL A 305 -3.79 27.80 12.94
CA VAL A 305 -4.89 28.06 13.88
C VAL A 305 -4.83 27.16 15.12
N MET A 306 -4.32 25.93 14.98
CA MET A 306 -4.19 24.97 16.07
C MET A 306 -3.03 25.29 17.04
N SER A 307 -3.18 24.94 18.30
CA SER A 307 -2.13 24.99 19.32
C SER A 307 -1.03 23.94 19.07
N ALA A 308 0.11 24.06 19.76
CA ALA A 308 1.20 23.07 19.60
C ALA A 308 0.75 21.63 19.92
N GLN A 309 -0.08 21.45 20.96
CA GLN A 309 -0.61 20.14 21.35
C GLN A 309 -1.62 19.60 20.34
N GLN A 310 -2.57 20.44 19.90
CA GLN A 310 -3.53 20.09 18.86
C GLN A 310 -2.84 19.74 17.54
N ARG A 311 -1.75 20.44 17.17
CA ARG A 311 -0.95 20.12 15.97
C ARG A 311 -0.25 18.77 16.07
N THR A 312 0.16 18.36 17.28
CA THR A 312 0.76 17.04 17.50
C THR A 312 -0.29 15.96 17.32
N ALA A 313 -1.42 16.06 18.02
CA ALA A 313 -2.54 15.12 17.84
C ALA A 313 -3.06 15.11 16.39
N PHE A 314 -3.18 16.28 15.75
CA PHE A 314 -3.54 16.38 14.34
C PHE A 314 -2.50 15.74 13.40
N ALA A 315 -1.21 15.85 13.71
CA ALA A 315 -0.16 15.16 12.94
C ALA A 315 -0.09 13.66 13.20
N ASP A 316 -0.55 13.20 14.37
CA ASP A 316 -0.64 11.77 14.71
C ASP A 316 -1.86 11.11 14.05
N VAL A 317 -2.95 11.86 13.87
CA VAL A 317 -4.16 11.44 13.15
C VAL A 317 -3.99 11.57 11.63
N MET A 318 -3.25 12.59 11.16
CA MET A 318 -2.85 12.69 9.77
C MET A 318 -1.71 11.72 9.46
N ASP A 319 -2.04 10.58 8.86
CA ASP A 319 -1.03 9.73 8.24
C ASP A 319 -0.36 10.51 7.08
N LEU A 320 0.84 11.05 7.34
CA LEU A 320 1.60 11.92 6.42
C LEU A 320 2.03 11.23 5.11
N ASP A 321 1.71 9.95 4.95
CA ASP A 321 1.98 9.14 3.75
C ASP A 321 0.95 9.38 2.62
N ASN A 322 -0.23 9.93 2.91
CA ASN A 322 -1.30 10.17 1.93
C ASN A 322 -1.54 11.68 1.73
N GLN A 323 -1.45 12.17 0.49
CA GLN A 323 -1.62 13.59 0.20
C GLN A 323 -3.01 14.10 0.59
N LEU A 324 -3.10 14.98 1.61
CA LEU A 324 -4.02 16.11 1.83
C LEU A 324 -5.56 15.92 1.73
N ALA A 325 -6.03 14.81 1.16
CA ALA A 325 -7.44 14.44 1.07
C ALA A 325 -7.98 13.99 2.43
N ASP A 326 -7.15 13.31 3.24
CA ASP A 326 -7.51 12.88 4.59
C ASP A 326 -7.65 14.05 5.56
N ALA A 327 -6.90 15.13 5.37
CA ALA A 327 -6.96 16.26 6.31
C ALA A 327 -8.21 17.10 6.16
N ASP A 328 -8.68 17.35 4.93
CA ASP A 328 -9.96 18.03 4.74
C ASP A 328 -11.11 17.18 5.32
N GLU A 329 -11.00 15.85 5.27
CA GLU A 329 -11.94 14.91 5.89
C GLU A 329 -11.87 14.92 7.42
N ILE A 330 -10.67 14.85 8.02
CA ILE A 330 -10.44 14.97 9.46
C ILE A 330 -10.95 16.32 9.97
N ILE A 331 -10.63 17.41 9.27
CA ILE A 331 -11.11 18.76 9.61
C ILE A 331 -12.65 18.84 9.46
N THR A 332 -13.22 18.19 8.46
CA THR A 332 -14.69 18.08 8.34
C THR A 332 -15.32 17.35 9.52
N MET A 333 -14.66 16.32 10.03
CA MET A 333 -15.11 15.55 11.18
C MET A 333 -14.98 16.33 12.50
N LEU A 334 -14.00 17.22 12.59
CA LEU A 334 -13.80 18.12 13.74
C LEU A 334 -14.78 19.30 13.78
N LEU A 335 -15.31 19.72 12.62
CA LEU A 335 -16.27 20.83 12.51
C LEU A 335 -17.76 20.39 12.57
N ARG A 336 -18.04 19.11 12.81
CA ARG A 336 -19.40 18.52 12.91
C ARG A 336 -19.72 18.07 14.32
#